data_AF-A0A2Z6MCW5-F1
#
_entry.id   AF-A0A2Z6MCW5-F1
#
_cell.length_a   1.000
_cell.length_b   1.000
_cell.length_c   1.000
_cell.angle_alpha   90.00
_cell.angle_beta   90.00
_cell.angle_gamma   90.00
#
_symmetry.space_group_name_H-M   'P 1'
#
loop_
_entity.id
_entity.type
_entity.pdbx_description
1 polymer ?
#
loop_
_entity_poly.entity_id
_entity_poly.type
_entity_poly.pdbx_seq_one_letter_code
_entity_poly.pdbx_strand_id
1 'polypeptide(L)'
;MSSSIPKDVSACEYVPDNVRIQMWELRKAMQVKLREEACLKIASFFYDNAIDFNVAKSDEFQRMLEMVARHGLGFKPPYHEIRTKYLKQKMEETTKAIEDMGIGIDEN
;
A
#
# COMPACT_ATOMS: atom_id res chain seq x y z
N MET A 1 -4.03 -48.65 -9.71
CA MET A 1 -3.30 -48.50 -8.43
C MET A 1 -3.73 -47.17 -7.83
N SER A 2 -4.64 -47.19 -6.85
CA SER A 2 -5.05 -45.99 -6.14
C SER A 2 -3.97 -45.63 -5.12
N SER A 3 -3.30 -44.48 -5.28
CA SER A 3 -2.38 -43.99 -4.26
C SER A 3 -3.20 -43.39 -3.12
N SER A 4 -3.19 -44.07 -1.97
CA SER A 4 -3.79 -43.60 -0.73
C SER A 4 -3.13 -42.28 -0.32
N ILE A 5 -3.90 -41.19 -0.33
CA ILE A 5 -3.52 -39.93 0.32
C ILE A 5 -3.52 -40.19 1.84
N PRO A 6 -2.40 -39.97 2.57
CA PRO A 6 -2.39 -40.15 4.01
C PRO A 6 -3.41 -39.23 4.68
N LYS A 7 -4.18 -39.84 5.60
CA LYS A 7 -5.21 -39.20 6.42
C LYS A 7 -4.53 -38.38 7.52
N ASP A 8 -5.04 -37.17 7.70
CA ASP A 8 -4.90 -36.29 8.87
C ASP A 8 -3.46 -35.98 9.33
N VAL A 9 -2.95 -34.82 8.93
CA VAL A 9 -1.73 -34.24 9.49
C VAL A 9 -2.15 -33.43 10.71
N SER A 10 -2.19 -34.08 11.88
CA SER A 10 -2.48 -33.40 13.15
C SER A 10 -1.53 -32.20 13.32
N ALA A 11 -2.03 -31.10 13.87
CA ALA A 11 -1.20 -29.92 14.13
C ALA A 11 0.05 -30.33 14.92
N CYS A 12 1.22 -29.92 14.45
CA CYS A 12 2.48 -30.19 15.13
C CYS A 12 2.47 -29.48 16.49
N GLU A 13 2.33 -30.24 17.58
CA GLU A 13 2.25 -29.69 18.95
C GLU A 13 3.58 -29.09 19.41
N TYR A 14 4.71 -29.56 18.84
CA TYR A 14 6.05 -29.11 19.19
C TYR A 14 6.85 -28.72 17.95
N VAL A 15 7.15 -27.43 17.80
CA VAL A 15 8.07 -26.92 16.79
C VAL A 15 9.42 -26.66 17.45
N PRO A 16 10.48 -27.42 17.10
CA PRO A 16 11.82 -27.22 17.63
C PRO A 16 12.35 -25.78 17.44
N ASP A 17 13.15 -25.29 18.37
CA ASP A 17 13.65 -23.91 18.36
C ASP A 17 14.45 -23.57 17.11
N ASN A 18 15.25 -24.52 16.59
CA ASN A 18 15.98 -24.33 15.34
C ASN A 18 15.05 -24.08 14.15
N VAL A 19 13.88 -24.74 14.11
CA VAL A 19 12.86 -24.52 13.08
C VAL A 19 12.17 -23.17 13.27
N ARG A 20 11.87 -22.78 14.51
CA ARG A 20 11.32 -21.44 14.81
C ARG A 20 12.28 -20.32 14.38
N ILE A 21 13.57 -20.46 14.70
CA ILE A 21 14.62 -19.50 14.33
C ILE A 21 14.72 -19.42 12.80
N GLN A 22 14.80 -20.56 12.11
CA GLN A 22 14.85 -20.60 10.65
C GLN A 22 13.61 -19.95 10.01
N MET A 23 12.41 -20.23 10.52
CA MET A 23 11.16 -19.63 10.04
C MET A 23 11.17 -18.11 10.23
N TRP A 24 11.66 -17.61 11.37
CA TRP A 24 11.76 -16.18 11.63
C TRP A 24 12.74 -15.49 10.69
N GLU A 25 13.93 -16.07 10.47
CA GLU A 25 14.92 -15.53 9.53
C GLU A 25 14.40 -15.54 8.09
N LEU A 26 13.72 -16.61 7.67
CA LEU A 26 13.06 -16.68 6.37
C LEU A 26 12.00 -15.58 6.21
N ARG A 27 11.14 -15.39 7.21
CA ARG A 27 10.11 -14.32 7.21
C ARG A 27 10.75 -12.94 7.11
N LYS A 28 11.81 -12.70 7.89
CA LYS A 28 12.54 -11.43 7.91
C LYS A 28 13.19 -11.16 6.57
N ALA A 29 13.88 -12.14 5.98
CA ALA A 29 14.50 -12.02 4.67
C ALA A 29 13.46 -11.74 3.58
N MET A 30 12.30 -12.40 3.63
CA MET A 30 11.19 -12.12 2.71
C MET A 30 10.68 -10.68 2.87
N GLN A 31 10.48 -10.20 4.09
CA GLN A 31 10.04 -8.81 4.31
C GLN A 31 11.05 -7.78 3.80
N VAL A 32 12.36 -8.03 3.97
CA VAL A 32 13.42 -7.16 3.45
C VAL A 32 13.35 -7.10 1.92
N LYS A 33 13.23 -8.26 1.24
CA LYS A 33 13.10 -8.31 -0.23
C LYS A 33 11.85 -7.59 -0.72
N LEU A 34 10.70 -7.85 -0.09
CA LEU A 34 9.43 -7.17 -0.42
C LEU A 34 9.55 -5.65 -0.26
N ARG A 35 10.22 -5.18 0.80
CA ARG A 35 10.48 -3.76 1.01
C ARG A 35 11.36 -3.17 -0.10
N GLU A 36 12.43 -3.86 -0.48
CA GLU A 36 13.34 -3.43 -1.53
C GLU A 36 12.63 -3.33 -2.88
N GLU A 37 11.87 -4.36 -3.26
CA GLU A 37 11.07 -4.36 -4.49
C GLU A 37 10.03 -3.23 -4.50
N ALA A 38 9.33 -3.02 -3.38
CA ALA A 38 8.38 -1.92 -3.24
C ALA A 38 9.06 -0.56 -3.41
N CYS A 39 10.21 -0.34 -2.76
CA CYS A 39 10.98 0.89 -2.89
C CYS A 39 11.46 1.13 -4.33
N LEU A 40 11.92 0.09 -5.03
CA LEU A 40 12.32 0.19 -6.43
C LEU A 40 11.13 0.58 -7.32
N LYS A 41 9.95 -0.01 -7.11
CA LYS A 41 8.74 0.36 -7.87
C LYS A 41 8.28 1.79 -7.59
N ILE A 42 8.37 2.25 -6.35
CA ILE A 42 8.10 3.64 -6.00
C ILE A 42 9.09 4.57 -6.73
N ALA A 43 10.40 4.25 -6.69
CA ALA A 43 11.41 5.05 -7.36
C ALA A 43 11.19 5.10 -8.88
N SER A 44 10.88 3.97 -9.52
CA SER A 44 10.53 3.93 -10.94
C SER A 44 9.31 4.79 -11.25
N PHE A 45 8.26 4.75 -10.41
CA PHE A 45 7.08 5.58 -10.61
C PHE A 45 7.42 7.08 -10.64
N PHE A 46 8.25 7.55 -9.71
CA PHE A 46 8.71 8.95 -9.70
C PHE A 46 9.54 9.29 -10.95
N TYR A 47 10.50 8.44 -11.29
CA TYR A 47 11.41 8.67 -12.41
C TYR A 47 10.69 8.66 -13.76
N ASP A 48 9.90 7.62 -14.03
CA ASP A 48 9.23 7.39 -15.32
C ASP A 48 8.17 8.45 -15.62
N ASN A 49 7.56 9.04 -14.58
CA ASN A 49 6.52 10.07 -14.72
C ASN A 49 7.06 11.49 -14.47
N ALA A 50 8.39 11.66 -14.31
CA ALA A 50 9.03 12.94 -14.01
C ALA A 50 8.39 13.70 -12.82
N ILE A 51 7.98 12.96 -11.78
CA ILE A 51 7.39 13.53 -10.57
C ILE A 51 8.52 13.93 -9.62
N ASP A 52 8.46 15.15 -9.06
CA ASP A 52 9.44 15.61 -8.07
C ASP A 52 9.43 14.70 -6.83
N PHE A 53 10.60 14.23 -6.43
CA PHE A 53 10.77 13.37 -5.26
C PHE A 53 10.34 14.05 -3.94
N ASN A 54 10.28 15.38 -3.89
CA ASN A 54 9.74 16.11 -2.73
C ASN A 54 8.29 15.73 -2.42
N VAL A 55 7.51 15.27 -3.39
CA VAL A 55 6.14 14.76 -3.17
C VAL A 55 6.13 13.58 -2.18
N ALA A 56 7.19 12.76 -2.14
CA ALA A 56 7.32 11.65 -1.20
C ALA A 56 7.40 12.08 0.28
N LYS A 57 7.67 13.37 0.54
CA LYS A 57 7.67 13.94 1.89
C LYS A 57 6.28 14.41 2.33
N SER A 58 5.30 14.45 1.43
CA SER A 58 3.94 14.87 1.80
C SER A 58 3.27 13.83 2.68
N ASP A 59 2.49 14.31 3.66
CA ASP A 59 1.69 13.43 4.51
C ASP A 59 0.68 12.63 3.66
N GLU A 60 0.14 13.23 2.60
CA GLU A 60 -0.79 12.58 1.68
C GLU A 60 -0.15 11.37 1.00
N PHE A 61 1.11 11.45 0.59
CA PHE A 61 1.84 10.32 0.02
C PHE A 61 1.98 9.18 1.04
N GLN A 62 2.33 9.49 2.30
CA GLN A 62 2.43 8.49 3.36
C GLN A 62 1.09 7.84 3.67
N ARG A 63 0.03 8.64 3.81
CA ARG A 63 -1.35 8.17 4.04
C ARG A 63 -1.84 7.29 2.88
N MET A 64 -1.51 7.64 1.64
CA MET A 64 -1.84 6.82 0.46
C MET A 64 -1.20 5.42 0.58
N LEU A 65 0.10 5.34 0.87
CA LEU A 65 0.79 4.05 1.02
C LEU A 65 0.23 3.24 2.19
N GLU A 66 -0.10 3.88 3.32
CA GLU A 66 -0.73 3.22 4.47
C GLU A 66 -2.08 2.59 4.10
N MET A 67 -2.95 3.35 3.43
CA MET A 67 -4.28 2.85 3.07
C MET A 67 -4.21 1.71 2.05
N VAL A 68 -3.29 1.80 1.08
CA VAL A 68 -3.03 0.69 0.14
C VAL A 68 -2.52 -0.54 0.87
N ALA A 69 -1.57 -0.39 1.80
CA ALA A 69 -1.05 -1.51 2.60
C ALA A 69 -2.12 -2.15 3.50
N ARG A 70 -3.01 -1.33 4.09
CA ARG A 70 -4.13 -1.80 4.92
C ARG A 70 -5.19 -2.55 4.11
N HIS A 71 -5.45 -2.13 2.88
CA HIS A 71 -6.30 -2.90 1.97
C HIS A 71 -5.66 -4.26 1.62
N GLY A 72 -4.34 -4.29 1.45
CA GLY A 72 -3.58 -5.51 1.19
C GLY A 72 -3.53 -5.92 -0.28
N LEU A 73 -3.05 -7.14 -0.52
CA LEU A 73 -2.82 -7.68 -1.86
C LEU A 73 -4.12 -7.73 -2.67
N GLY A 74 -4.03 -7.36 -3.95
CA GLY A 74 -5.17 -7.34 -4.87
C GLY A 74 -5.88 -5.99 -4.97
N PHE A 75 -5.47 -4.98 -4.19
CA PHE A 75 -5.92 -3.61 -4.44
C PHE A 75 -5.53 -3.16 -5.85
N LYS A 76 -6.53 -2.73 -6.62
CA LYS A 76 -6.35 -2.15 -7.95
C LYS A 76 -6.97 -0.77 -7.95
N PRO A 77 -6.18 0.31 -8.00
CA PRO A 77 -6.72 1.67 -7.98
C PRO A 77 -7.58 1.92 -9.24
N PRO A 78 -8.87 2.30 -9.10
CA PRO A 78 -9.75 2.55 -10.24
C PRO A 78 -9.45 3.91 -10.87
N TYR A 79 -8.76 3.93 -12.03
CA TYR A 79 -8.37 5.18 -12.71
C TYR A 79 -9.55 6.14 -12.95
N HIS A 80 -10.66 5.64 -13.50
CA HIS A 80 -11.81 6.48 -13.85
C HIS A 80 -12.44 7.09 -12.60
N GLU A 81 -12.68 6.30 -11.56
CA GLU A 81 -13.30 6.80 -10.31
C GLU A 81 -12.41 7.82 -9.60
N ILE A 82 -11.09 7.58 -9.57
CA ILE A 82 -10.12 8.55 -9.03
C ILE A 82 -10.27 9.88 -9.76
N ARG A 83 -10.24 9.84 -11.09
CA ARG A 83 -10.30 11.06 -11.92
C ARG A 83 -11.62 11.81 -11.79
N THR A 84 -12.76 11.12 -11.82
CA THR A 84 -14.07 11.78 -11.96
C THR A 84 -14.76 12.05 -10.64
N LYS A 85 -14.62 11.14 -9.66
CA LYS A 85 -15.33 11.21 -8.39
C LYS A 85 -14.43 11.76 -7.29
N TYR A 86 -13.30 11.10 -7.03
CA TYR A 86 -12.50 11.41 -5.85
C TYR A 86 -11.73 12.73 -5.95
N LEU A 87 -11.19 13.07 -7.12
CA LEU A 87 -10.58 14.39 -7.34
C LEU A 87 -11.61 15.52 -7.23
N LYS A 88 -12.81 15.33 -7.79
CA LYS A 88 -13.89 16.32 -7.68
C LYS A 88 -14.31 16.54 -6.23
N GLN A 89 -14.51 15.45 -5.48
CA GLN A 89 -14.82 15.53 -4.06
C GLN A 89 -13.73 16.29 -3.29
N LYS A 90 -12.45 15.99 -3.54
CA LYS A 90 -11.35 16.67 -2.85
C LYS A 90 -11.31 18.17 -3.15
N MET A 91 -11.60 18.55 -4.39
CA MET A 91 -11.70 19.96 -4.80
C MET A 91 -12.83 20.67 -4.04
N GLU A 92 -14.03 20.09 -4.00
CA GLU A 92 -15.19 20.65 -3.27
C GLU A 92 -14.92 20.79 -1.77
N GLU A 93 -14.28 19.79 -1.14
CA GLU A 93 -13.86 19.85 0.26
C GLU A 93 -12.87 21.00 0.51
N THR A 94 -11.92 21.21 -0.39
CA THR A 94 -10.94 22.30 -0.27
C THR A 94 -11.58 23.66 -0.51
N THR A 95 -12.44 23.81 -1.53
CA THR A 95 -13.17 25.07 -1.78
C THR A 95 -13.99 25.47 -0.58
N LYS A 96 -14.76 24.54 -0.02
CA LYS A 96 -15.56 24.79 1.18
C LYS A 96 -14.70 25.17 2.39
N ALA A 97 -13.56 24.50 2.60
CA ALA A 97 -12.65 24.85 3.67
C ALA A 97 -12.07 26.27 3.53
N ILE A 98 -11.84 26.73 2.29
CA ILE A 98 -11.37 28.09 1.99
C ILE A 98 -12.48 29.12 2.25
N GLU A 99 -13.72 28.84 1.81
CA GLU A 99 -14.91 29.66 2.08
C GLU A 99 -15.16 29.81 3.58
N ASP A 100 -15.10 28.70 4.33
CA ASP A 100 -15.27 28.68 5.79
C ASP A 100 -14.16 29.47 6.52
N MET A 101 -12.98 29.61 5.92
CA MET A 101 -11.88 30.45 6.41
C MET A 101 -12.02 31.94 6.03
N GLY A 102 -13.04 32.31 5.26
CA GLY A 102 -13.32 33.69 4.86
C GLY A 102 -12.39 34.23 3.78
N ILE A 103 -11.65 33.37 3.09
CA ILE A 103 -10.86 33.74 1.90
C ILE A 103 -11.83 33.64 0.72
N GLY A 104 -12.57 34.71 0.44
CA GLY A 104 -13.44 34.77 -0.74
C GLY A 104 -12.62 34.51 -2.00
N ILE A 105 -12.97 33.45 -2.75
CA ILE A 105 -12.52 33.30 -4.12
C ILE A 105 -13.55 34.05 -4.96
N ASP A 106 -13.25 35.31 -5.26
CA ASP A 106 -14.06 36.08 -6.19
C ASP A 106 -13.95 35.38 -7.56
N GLU A 107 -15.01 34.67 -7.99
CA GLU A 107 -15.07 34.10 -9.33
C GLU A 107 -15.01 35.24 -10.35
N ASN A 108 -13.92 35.33 -11.11
CA ASN A 108 -13.74 36.24 -12.24
C ASN A 108 -14.03 35.54 -13.57
#